data_AF-A0A4Q8M0R5-F1
#
_entry.id   AF-A0A4Q8M0R5-F1
#
_cell.length_a   1.000
_cell.length_b   1.000
_cell.length_c   1.000
_cell.angle_alpha   90.00
_cell.angle_beta   90.00
_cell.angle_gamma   90.00
#
_symmetry.space_group_name_H-M   'P 1'
#
loop_
_entity.id
_entity.type
_entity.pdbx_description
1 polymer ?
#
loop_
_entity_poly.entity_id
_entity_poly.type
_entity_poly.pdbx_seq_one_letter_code
_entity_poly.pdbx_strand_id
1 'polypeptide(L)'
;MASPAPATVDELGLRGCLYLWALLTGQEYRLPIAQTKRMTLVAMGYLQERGVIEVPWPEARWELKPDARITPIEGLQWHLSWAVYEPERLVDALDDYFNSLERDDFTTAERLRLWTELGSAEAERFFEQQLLKHRFSGEWAQDIAFAYRESGVVLTVAQWRYCAWAAVRRGASMAMQHGPQVDGLRDTIYQEIRRRATSVASGTWDGCSFPPFNPQPESALGRGFVHRLTRLGQLYWTGWPSTEVLIGHGLEHCRV
;
A
#
# COMPACT_ATOMS: atom_id res chain seq x y z
N MET A 1 3.29 7.61 27.88
CA MET A 1 3.06 6.28 28.47
C MET A 1 2.67 5.36 27.34
N ALA A 2 3.36 4.23 27.15
CA ALA A 2 2.96 3.26 26.13
C ALA A 2 1.55 2.75 26.48
N SER A 3 0.63 2.74 25.51
CA SER A 3 -0.66 2.11 25.72
C SER A 3 -0.44 0.62 26.01
N PRO A 4 -1.17 0.03 26.97
CA PRO A 4 -1.08 -1.41 27.19
C PRO A 4 -1.38 -2.14 25.88
N ALA A 5 -0.69 -3.27 25.67
CA ALA A 5 -0.95 -4.10 24.49
C ALA A 5 -2.42 -4.54 24.48
N PRO A 6 -3.06 -4.62 23.29
CA PRO A 6 -4.46 -5.00 23.18
C PRO A 6 -4.69 -6.39 23.79
N ALA A 7 -5.82 -6.59 24.45
CA ALA A 7 -6.17 -7.87 25.06
C ALA A 7 -6.70 -8.88 24.04
N THR A 8 -7.16 -8.43 22.86
CA THR A 8 -7.65 -9.28 21.77
C THR A 8 -7.36 -8.69 20.39
N VAL A 9 -7.56 -9.47 19.33
CA VAL A 9 -7.56 -8.97 17.93
C VAL A 9 -8.62 -7.90 17.70
N ASP A 10 -9.77 -7.95 18.38
CA ASP A 10 -10.80 -6.92 18.25
C ASP A 10 -10.32 -5.55 18.73
N GLU A 11 -9.57 -5.51 19.83
CA GLU A 11 -8.99 -4.27 20.37
C GLU A 11 -7.84 -3.71 19.51
N LEU A 12 -7.17 -4.57 18.74
CA LEU A 12 -6.17 -4.14 17.76
C LEU A 12 -6.84 -3.39 16.58
N GLY A 13 -8.10 -3.73 16.29
CA GLY A 13 -8.93 -3.12 15.27
C GLY A 13 -8.52 -3.46 13.85
N LEU A 14 -9.41 -3.16 12.89
CA LEU A 14 -9.31 -3.57 11.49
C LEU A 14 -7.94 -3.28 10.85
N ARG A 15 -7.44 -2.06 11.03
CA ARG A 15 -6.14 -1.64 10.50
C ARG A 15 -4.97 -2.42 11.14
N GLY A 16 -4.98 -2.55 12.46
CA GLY A 16 -3.93 -3.26 13.17
C GLY A 16 -3.90 -4.73 12.82
N CYS A 17 -5.07 -5.37 12.74
CA CYS A 17 -5.21 -6.75 12.29
C CYS A 17 -4.67 -6.93 10.88
N LEU A 18 -5.00 -6.03 9.95
CA LEU A 18 -4.49 -6.08 8.58
C LEU A 18 -2.95 -5.92 8.53
N TYR A 19 -2.39 -5.00 9.30
CA TYR A 19 -0.94 -4.80 9.37
C TYR A 19 -0.21 -5.99 9.98
N LEU A 20 -0.74 -6.57 11.06
CA LEU A 20 -0.17 -7.75 11.69
C LEU A 20 -0.25 -8.96 10.76
N TRP A 21 -1.40 -9.16 10.11
CA TRP A 21 -1.58 -10.19 9.10
C TRP A 21 -0.57 -10.05 7.96
N ALA A 22 -0.36 -8.82 7.48
CA ALA A 22 0.62 -8.53 6.42
C ALA A 22 2.05 -8.82 6.88
N LEU A 23 2.41 -8.49 8.12
CA LEU A 23 3.74 -8.75 8.67
C LEU A 23 4.02 -10.26 8.78
N LEU A 24 3.08 -11.03 9.34
CA LEU A 24 3.19 -12.48 9.51
C LEU A 24 3.18 -13.22 8.17
N THR A 25 2.23 -12.89 7.30
CA THR A 25 2.11 -13.50 5.96
C THR A 25 3.30 -13.11 5.09
N GLY A 26 3.74 -11.86 5.14
CA GLY A 26 4.93 -11.41 4.42
C GLY A 26 6.17 -12.17 4.85
N GLN A 27 6.34 -12.40 6.16
CA GLN A 27 7.44 -13.20 6.70
C GLN A 27 7.40 -14.64 6.19
N GLU A 28 6.25 -15.31 6.27
CA GLU A 28 6.09 -16.72 5.90
C GLU A 28 6.33 -16.95 4.39
N TYR A 29 5.67 -16.14 3.55
CA TYR A 29 5.71 -16.31 2.10
C TYR A 29 6.83 -15.51 1.40
N ARG A 30 7.73 -14.90 2.18
CA ARG A 30 8.83 -14.05 1.70
C ARG A 30 8.39 -12.93 0.76
N LEU A 31 7.28 -12.26 1.09
CA LEU A 31 6.73 -11.14 0.32
C LEU A 31 7.16 -9.79 0.92
N PRO A 32 7.18 -8.70 0.13
CA PRO A 32 7.19 -7.35 0.69
C PRO A 32 6.02 -7.20 1.66
N ILE A 33 6.24 -6.57 2.81
CA ILE A 33 5.16 -6.37 3.80
C ILE A 33 4.12 -5.42 3.22
N ALA A 34 4.57 -4.29 2.65
CA ALA A 34 3.72 -3.32 1.96
C ALA A 34 4.30 -2.93 0.58
N GLN A 35 3.58 -2.10 -0.17
CA GLN A 35 3.96 -1.68 -1.53
C GLN A 35 5.30 -0.91 -1.55
N THR A 36 5.56 -0.13 -0.50
CA THR A 36 6.77 0.67 -0.36
C THR A 36 7.37 0.45 1.03
N LYS A 37 8.71 0.58 1.14
CA LYS A 37 9.39 0.50 2.44
C LYS A 37 8.83 1.51 3.45
N ARG A 38 8.43 2.70 2.98
CA ARG A 38 7.79 3.73 3.80
C ARG A 38 6.45 3.26 4.38
N MET A 39 5.61 2.59 3.60
CA MET A 39 4.36 2.01 4.10
C MET A 39 4.64 0.84 5.08
N THR A 40 5.68 0.04 4.83
CA THR A 40 6.10 -1.01 5.79
C THR A 40 6.48 -0.40 7.14
N LEU A 41 7.26 0.70 7.14
CA LEU A 41 7.60 1.43 8.37
C LEU A 41 6.36 1.97 9.09
N VAL A 42 5.37 2.50 8.36
CA VAL A 42 4.08 2.96 8.93
C VAL A 42 3.33 1.80 9.58
N ALA A 43 3.21 0.66 8.89
CA ALA A 43 2.51 -0.51 9.41
C ALA A 43 3.17 -1.07 10.68
N MET A 44 4.50 -1.20 10.66
CA MET A 44 5.27 -1.67 11.81
C MET A 44 5.26 -0.67 12.97
N GLY A 45 5.36 0.64 12.70
CA GLY A 45 5.22 1.68 13.73
C GLY A 45 3.86 1.64 14.42
N TYR A 46 2.78 1.47 13.65
CA TYR A 46 1.43 1.32 14.20
C TYR A 46 1.29 0.12 15.16
N LEU A 47 1.92 -1.01 14.81
CA LEU A 47 1.93 -2.22 15.64
C LEU A 47 2.81 -2.05 16.89
N GLN A 48 3.93 -1.35 16.75
CA GLN A 48 4.85 -1.08 17.85
C GLN A 48 4.24 -0.12 18.88
N GLU A 49 3.56 0.93 18.44
CA GLU A 49 2.84 1.87 19.32
C GLU A 49 1.76 1.18 20.17
N ARG A 50 1.28 0.02 19.71
CA ARG A 50 0.28 -0.83 20.40
C ARG A 50 0.91 -2.00 21.15
N GLY A 51 2.23 -2.06 21.26
CA GLY A 51 2.91 -3.14 21.98
C GLY A 51 2.73 -4.54 21.37
N VAL A 52 2.29 -4.63 20.10
CA VAL A 52 2.11 -5.91 19.41
C VAL A 52 3.46 -6.47 18.94
N ILE A 53 4.32 -5.57 18.48
CA ILE A 53 5.70 -5.89 18.10
C ILE A 53 6.68 -4.97 18.81
N GLU A 54 7.91 -5.44 18.93
CA GLU A 54 9.09 -4.64 19.20
C GLU A 54 9.86 -4.42 17.89
N VAL A 55 10.53 -3.27 17.80
CA VAL A 55 11.43 -2.89 16.70
C VAL A 55 12.67 -2.21 17.30
N PRO A 56 13.83 -2.22 16.62
CA PRO A 56 15.05 -1.64 17.16
C PRO A 56 15.11 -0.12 17.08
N TRP A 57 14.05 0.58 16.66
CA TRP A 57 14.13 2.03 16.43
C TRP A 57 14.23 2.82 17.74
N PRO A 58 15.02 3.92 17.79
CA PRO A 58 15.65 4.61 16.65
C PRO A 58 16.96 3.98 16.14
N GLU A 59 17.48 2.93 16.79
CA GLU A 59 18.64 2.20 16.30
C GLU A 59 18.34 1.48 14.96
N ALA A 60 19.38 1.26 14.16
CA ALA A 60 19.24 0.60 12.86
C ALA A 60 18.98 -0.91 12.99
N ARG A 61 19.48 -1.53 14.07
CA ARG A 61 19.39 -2.97 14.36
C ARG A 61 19.65 -3.24 15.84
N TRP A 62 19.08 -4.31 16.38
CA TRP A 62 19.54 -4.92 17.62
C TRP A 62 20.86 -5.66 17.39
N GLU A 63 21.82 -5.47 18.29
CA GLU A 63 23.06 -6.24 18.29
C GLU A 63 22.85 -7.66 18.83
N LEU A 64 21.99 -7.78 19.85
CA LEU A 64 21.73 -9.04 20.57
C LEU A 64 20.22 -9.16 20.85
N LYS A 65 19.49 -9.75 19.90
CA LYS A 65 18.10 -10.19 20.08
C LYS A 65 17.85 -11.49 19.30
N PRO A 66 18.07 -12.66 19.92
CA PRO A 66 18.09 -13.95 19.22
C PRO A 66 16.75 -14.36 18.59
N ASP A 67 15.66 -13.86 19.12
CA ASP A 67 14.27 -14.08 18.69
C ASP A 67 13.81 -13.04 17.65
N ALA A 68 14.65 -12.07 17.29
CA ALA A 68 14.34 -11.10 16.25
C ALA A 68 14.22 -11.75 14.88
N ARG A 69 13.19 -11.36 14.15
CA ARG A 69 12.97 -11.67 12.75
C ARG A 69 13.40 -10.50 11.87
N ILE A 70 13.66 -10.78 10.59
CA ILE A 70 13.99 -9.76 9.59
C ILE A 70 12.97 -9.87 8.47
N THR A 71 12.30 -8.77 8.14
CA THR A 71 11.39 -8.71 6.99
C THR A 71 12.14 -9.09 5.72
N PRO A 72 11.60 -9.98 4.89
CA PRO A 72 12.34 -10.66 3.83
C PRO A 72 12.84 -9.74 2.71
N ILE A 73 12.13 -8.63 2.44
CA ILE A 73 12.46 -7.71 1.35
C ILE A 73 13.04 -6.39 1.88
N GLU A 74 12.43 -5.82 2.92
CA GLU A 74 12.80 -4.50 3.44
C GLU A 74 14.03 -4.52 4.36
N GLY A 75 14.42 -5.70 4.86
CA GLY A 75 15.55 -5.89 5.76
C GLY A 75 15.37 -5.27 7.15
N LEU A 76 14.13 -5.06 7.60
CA LEU A 76 13.79 -4.46 8.88
C LEU A 76 13.68 -5.52 9.97
N GLN A 77 14.34 -5.29 11.11
CA GLN A 77 14.24 -6.17 12.27
C GLN A 77 12.97 -5.92 13.07
N TRP A 78 12.37 -6.98 13.59
CA TRP A 78 11.19 -6.93 14.45
C TRP A 78 11.08 -8.17 15.33
N HIS A 79 10.30 -8.10 16.39
CA HIS A 79 10.01 -9.21 17.28
C HIS A 79 8.54 -9.16 17.72
N LEU A 80 7.86 -10.30 17.79
CA LEU A 80 6.48 -10.36 18.26
C LEU A 80 6.45 -10.28 19.79
N SER A 81 6.01 -9.17 20.36
CA SER A 81 5.89 -8.98 21.82
C SER A 81 4.52 -9.34 22.38
N TRP A 82 3.56 -9.68 21.50
CA TRP A 82 2.18 -9.89 21.89
C TRP A 82 1.95 -11.27 22.51
N ALA A 83 2.06 -11.37 23.83
CA ALA A 83 1.99 -12.64 24.58
C ALA A 83 0.58 -13.24 24.71
N VAL A 84 -0.46 -12.52 24.28
CA VAL A 84 -1.87 -12.98 24.37
C VAL A 84 -2.13 -14.18 23.44
N TYR A 85 -1.44 -14.23 22.31
CA TYR A 85 -1.64 -15.25 21.28
C TYR A 85 -0.38 -16.08 21.09
N GLU A 86 -0.55 -17.40 20.93
CA GLU A 86 0.51 -18.26 20.42
C GLU A 86 0.83 -17.86 18.97
N PRO A 87 2.12 -17.65 18.61
CA PRO A 87 2.50 -17.19 17.28
C PRO A 87 1.91 -18.03 16.14
N GLU A 88 1.79 -19.35 16.34
CA GLU A 88 1.29 -20.31 15.37
C GLU A 88 -0.21 -20.16 15.09
N ARG A 89 -0.98 -19.63 16.05
CA ARG A 89 -2.44 -19.47 15.95
C ARG A 89 -2.88 -18.06 15.59
N LEU A 90 -1.93 -17.12 15.57
CA LEU A 90 -2.22 -15.70 15.39
C LEU A 90 -2.79 -15.40 14.00
N VAL A 91 -2.31 -16.08 12.95
CA VAL A 91 -2.86 -15.90 11.59
C VAL A 91 -4.30 -16.39 11.52
N ASP A 92 -4.61 -17.54 12.13
CA ASP A 92 -5.98 -18.07 12.17
C ASP A 92 -6.92 -17.13 12.92
N ALA A 93 -6.50 -16.60 14.08
CA ALA A 93 -7.28 -15.63 14.85
C ALA A 93 -7.56 -14.33 14.06
N LEU A 94 -6.61 -13.88 13.25
CA LEU A 94 -6.79 -12.72 12.37
C LEU A 94 -7.74 -13.01 11.21
N ASP A 95 -7.64 -14.21 10.61
CA ASP A 95 -8.55 -14.65 9.55
C ASP A 95 -9.99 -14.78 10.08
N ASP A 96 -10.18 -15.32 11.30
CA ASP A 96 -11.48 -15.36 11.99
C ASP A 96 -12.04 -13.97 12.24
N TYR A 97 -11.21 -13.04 12.70
CA TYR A 97 -11.61 -11.64 12.87
C TYR A 97 -12.08 -11.01 11.56
N PHE A 98 -11.37 -11.20 10.45
CA PHE A 98 -11.82 -10.66 9.15
C PHE A 98 -13.15 -11.26 8.69
N ASN A 99 -13.42 -12.52 9.04
CA ASN A 99 -14.68 -13.18 8.72
C ASN A 99 -15.84 -12.74 9.61
N SER A 100 -15.57 -12.26 10.84
CA SER A 100 -16.59 -11.77 11.77
C SER A 100 -16.93 -10.29 11.60
N LEU A 101 -16.12 -9.52 10.85
CA LEU A 101 -16.33 -8.09 10.63
C LEU A 101 -17.71 -7.77 10.04
N GLU A 102 -18.53 -7.06 10.82
CA GLU A 102 -19.77 -6.47 10.33
C GLU A 102 -19.52 -5.45 9.22
N ARG A 103 -20.47 -5.37 8.29
CA ARG A 103 -20.46 -4.38 7.20
C ARG A 103 -21.34 -3.21 7.59
N ASP A 104 -20.79 -2.33 8.40
CA ASP A 104 -21.39 -1.07 8.81
C ASP A 104 -20.68 0.13 8.17
N ASP A 105 -21.16 1.32 8.48
CA ASP A 105 -20.58 2.56 7.96
C ASP A 105 -19.13 2.77 8.43
N PHE A 106 -18.80 2.32 9.65
CA PHE A 106 -17.48 2.48 10.24
C PHE A 106 -16.44 1.60 9.53
N THR A 107 -16.70 0.30 9.38
CA THR A 107 -15.78 -0.62 8.70
C THR A 107 -15.67 -0.30 7.21
N THR A 108 -16.75 0.21 6.60
CA THR A 108 -16.73 0.69 5.21
C THR A 108 -15.85 1.92 5.05
N ALA A 109 -15.95 2.90 5.95
CA ALA A 109 -15.10 4.08 5.94
C ALA A 109 -13.62 3.73 6.13
N GLU A 110 -13.30 2.80 7.04
CA GLU A 110 -11.91 2.38 7.28
C GLU A 110 -11.34 1.59 6.09
N ARG A 111 -12.15 0.71 5.46
CA ARG A 111 -11.77 0.03 4.21
C ARG A 111 -11.49 1.01 3.07
N LEU A 112 -12.33 2.03 2.92
CA LEU A 112 -12.12 3.07 1.90
C LEU A 112 -10.82 3.83 2.15
N ARG A 113 -10.57 4.24 3.40
CA ARG A 113 -9.32 4.91 3.78
C ARG A 113 -8.10 4.06 3.46
N LEU A 114 -8.13 2.77 3.83
CA LEU A 114 -7.06 1.82 3.51
C LEU A 114 -6.89 1.67 1.99
N TRP A 115 -7.98 1.58 1.22
CA TRP A 115 -7.88 1.49 -0.24
C TRP A 115 -7.17 2.71 -0.84
N THR A 116 -7.53 3.92 -0.41
CA THR A 116 -6.90 5.16 -0.86
C THR A 116 -5.41 5.19 -0.53
N GLU A 117 -5.05 4.84 0.71
CA GLU A 117 -3.66 4.79 1.16
C GLU A 117 -2.83 3.76 0.37
N LEU A 118 -3.38 2.56 0.17
CA LEU A 118 -2.75 1.50 -0.61
C LEU A 118 -2.63 1.89 -2.07
N GLY A 119 -3.66 2.48 -2.67
CA GLY A 119 -3.64 2.95 -4.06
C GLY A 119 -2.55 3.98 -4.32
N SER A 120 -2.35 4.92 -3.38
CA SER A 120 -1.22 5.87 -3.45
C SER A 120 0.13 5.15 -3.38
N ALA A 121 0.28 4.14 -2.52
CA ALA A 121 1.53 3.39 -2.37
C ALA A 121 1.82 2.48 -3.58
N GLU A 122 0.80 1.88 -4.19
CA GLU A 122 0.92 1.14 -5.47
C GLU A 122 1.40 2.06 -6.60
N ALA A 123 0.84 3.27 -6.68
CA ALA A 123 1.24 4.27 -7.66
C ALA A 123 2.70 4.70 -7.48
N GLU A 124 3.12 4.97 -6.23
CA GLU A 124 4.52 5.26 -5.88
C GLU A 124 5.47 4.14 -6.28
N ARG A 125 5.14 2.90 -5.91
CA ARG A 125 5.95 1.73 -6.27
C ARG A 125 6.09 1.54 -7.77
N PHE A 126 5.00 1.67 -8.52
CA PHE A 126 5.04 1.58 -9.98
C PHE A 126 5.85 2.73 -10.59
N PHE A 127 5.71 3.95 -10.08
CA PHE A 127 6.44 5.11 -10.57
C PHE A 127 7.94 4.95 -10.35
N GLU A 128 8.37 4.46 -9.19
CA GLU A 128 9.76 4.09 -8.90
C GLU A 128 10.31 3.11 -9.96
N GLN A 129 9.57 2.04 -10.27
CA GLN A 129 9.98 1.07 -11.29
C GLN A 129 10.15 1.72 -12.67
N GLN A 130 9.27 2.65 -13.05
CA GLN A 130 9.40 3.37 -14.31
C GLN A 130 10.64 4.28 -14.30
N LEU A 131 10.88 5.02 -13.23
CA LEU A 131 12.05 5.89 -13.07
C LEU A 131 13.35 5.09 -13.23
N LEU A 132 13.48 3.98 -12.49
CA LEU A 132 14.66 3.12 -12.52
C LEU A 132 14.89 2.49 -13.90
N LYS A 133 13.83 2.10 -14.61
CA LYS A 133 13.92 1.60 -15.99
C LYS A 133 14.59 2.59 -16.95
N HIS A 134 14.42 3.89 -16.69
CA HIS A 134 15.01 4.97 -17.47
C HIS A 134 16.27 5.57 -16.82
N ARG A 135 16.84 4.90 -15.80
CA ARG A 135 18.04 5.32 -15.04
C ARG A 135 17.90 6.67 -14.33
N PHE A 136 16.68 7.05 -13.98
CA PHE A 136 16.42 8.17 -13.09
C PHE A 136 16.50 7.73 -11.63
N SER A 137 16.61 8.69 -10.70
CA SER A 137 16.58 8.39 -9.26
C SER A 137 15.22 7.83 -8.86
N GLY A 138 15.20 6.69 -8.17
CA GLY A 138 13.98 6.10 -7.61
C GLY A 138 13.37 6.96 -6.49
N GLU A 139 14.15 7.82 -5.83
CA GLU A 139 13.67 8.68 -4.74
C GLU A 139 12.61 9.69 -5.20
N TRP A 140 12.61 10.05 -6.49
CA TRP A 140 11.58 10.92 -7.06
C TRP A 140 10.20 10.28 -7.04
N ALA A 141 10.09 8.97 -6.78
CA ALA A 141 8.81 8.28 -6.68
C ALA A 141 7.87 8.92 -5.65
N GLN A 142 8.41 9.52 -4.59
CA GLN A 142 7.61 10.21 -3.56
C GLN A 142 6.77 11.36 -4.13
N ASP A 143 7.18 11.95 -5.25
CA ASP A 143 6.48 13.05 -5.92
C ASP A 143 5.06 12.65 -6.34
N ILE A 144 4.82 11.38 -6.69
CA ILE A 144 3.46 10.95 -7.04
C ILE A 144 2.54 10.90 -5.82
N ALA A 145 3.07 10.65 -4.62
CA ALA A 145 2.28 10.71 -3.40
C ALA A 145 1.87 12.17 -3.07
N PHE A 146 2.70 13.15 -3.42
CA PHE A 146 2.31 14.57 -3.34
C PHE A 146 1.24 14.90 -4.39
N ALA A 147 1.41 14.47 -5.64
CA ALA A 147 0.40 14.66 -6.68
C ALA A 147 -0.95 14.02 -6.31
N TYR A 148 -0.93 12.83 -5.69
CA TYR A 148 -2.11 12.15 -5.19
C TYR A 148 -2.86 12.99 -4.15
N ARG A 149 -2.15 13.57 -3.18
CA ARG A 149 -2.74 14.40 -2.11
C ARG A 149 -3.21 15.78 -2.58
N GLU A 150 -2.43 16.43 -3.45
CA GLU A 150 -2.67 17.83 -3.83
C GLU A 150 -3.67 18.00 -4.97
N SER A 151 -3.86 16.98 -5.80
CA SER A 151 -4.68 17.11 -7.02
C SER A 151 -6.18 17.20 -6.75
N GLY A 152 -6.66 16.67 -5.63
CA GLY A 152 -8.09 16.57 -5.31
C GLY A 152 -8.88 15.69 -6.29
N VAL A 153 -8.22 15.01 -7.24
CA VAL A 153 -8.88 14.11 -8.18
C VAL A 153 -8.92 12.70 -7.63
N VAL A 154 -10.04 12.01 -7.85
CA VAL A 154 -10.16 10.58 -7.56
C VAL A 154 -9.91 9.82 -8.84
N LEU A 155 -8.86 9.01 -8.86
CA LEU A 155 -8.51 8.14 -9.98
C LEU A 155 -8.34 6.71 -9.46
N THR A 156 -8.50 5.75 -10.36
CA THR A 156 -8.19 4.34 -10.09
C THR A 156 -6.67 4.15 -9.96
N VAL A 157 -6.24 3.08 -9.32
CA VAL A 157 -4.80 2.77 -9.20
C VAL A 157 -4.16 2.61 -10.59
N ALA A 158 -4.88 1.97 -11.51
CA ALA A 158 -4.44 1.78 -12.89
C ALA A 158 -4.31 3.12 -13.66
N GLN A 159 -5.16 4.11 -13.41
CA GLN A 159 -5.04 5.45 -13.99
C GLN A 159 -3.83 6.21 -13.42
N TRP A 160 -3.56 6.11 -12.12
CA TRP A 160 -2.34 6.67 -11.54
C TRP A 160 -1.07 6.05 -12.13
N ARG A 161 -1.08 4.74 -12.37
CA ARG A 161 0.02 4.05 -13.07
C ARG A 161 0.19 4.55 -14.49
N TYR A 162 -0.90 4.80 -15.22
CA TYR A 162 -0.82 5.44 -16.53
C TYR A 162 -0.15 6.82 -16.45
N CYS A 163 -0.55 7.66 -15.48
CA CYS A 163 0.03 9.00 -15.30
C CYS A 163 1.54 8.91 -15.03
N ALA A 164 1.96 7.99 -14.15
CA ALA A 164 3.36 7.73 -13.84
C ALA A 164 4.17 7.33 -15.09
N TRP A 165 3.69 6.35 -15.84
CA TRP A 165 4.36 5.88 -17.06
C TRP A 165 4.49 7.00 -18.10
N ALA A 166 3.41 7.76 -18.34
CA ALA A 166 3.41 8.82 -19.33
C ALA A 166 4.39 9.94 -18.96
N ALA A 167 4.43 10.30 -17.67
CA ALA A 167 5.35 11.30 -17.16
C ALA A 167 6.82 10.87 -17.30
N VAL A 168 7.17 9.64 -16.92
CA VAL A 168 8.54 9.13 -17.10
C VAL A 168 8.92 9.07 -18.57
N ARG A 169 8.02 8.65 -19.47
CA ARG A 169 8.31 8.63 -20.91
C ARG A 169 8.56 10.03 -21.48
N ARG A 170 7.80 11.03 -21.01
CA ARG A 170 8.03 12.43 -21.37
C ARG A 170 9.42 12.88 -20.90
N GLY A 171 9.77 12.61 -19.64
CA GLY A 171 11.09 12.89 -19.09
C GLY A 171 12.22 12.19 -19.84
N ALA A 172 12.07 10.90 -20.14
CA ALA A 172 13.05 10.14 -20.94
C ALA A 172 13.26 10.75 -22.32
N SER A 173 12.18 11.19 -22.98
CA SER A 173 12.28 11.86 -24.29
C SER A 173 13.06 13.17 -24.19
N MET A 174 12.85 13.97 -23.15
CA MET A 174 13.60 15.21 -22.90
C MET A 174 15.07 14.93 -22.59
N ALA A 175 15.36 13.92 -21.75
CA ALA A 175 16.71 13.50 -21.42
C ALA A 175 17.49 13.03 -22.66
N MET A 176 16.82 12.40 -23.63
CA MET A 176 17.43 12.02 -24.90
C MET A 176 17.75 13.23 -25.80
N GLN A 177 16.96 14.31 -25.72
CA GLN A 177 17.14 15.50 -26.55
C GLN A 177 18.17 16.48 -25.98
N HIS A 178 18.22 16.61 -24.65
CA HIS A 178 18.98 17.65 -23.95
C HIS A 178 20.05 17.11 -23.00
N GLY A 179 20.18 15.78 -22.90
CA GLY A 179 21.06 15.09 -21.96
C GLY A 179 20.37 14.73 -20.64
N PRO A 180 20.87 13.72 -19.90
CA PRO A 180 20.26 13.20 -18.68
C PRO A 180 20.34 14.14 -17.48
N GLN A 181 21.21 15.14 -17.54
CA GLN A 181 21.39 16.18 -16.51
C GLN A 181 20.64 17.47 -16.85
N VAL A 182 19.62 17.42 -17.72
CA VAL A 182 18.83 18.60 -18.05
C VAL A 182 18.19 19.16 -16.77
N ASP A 183 18.47 20.43 -16.50
CA ASP A 183 17.91 21.13 -15.34
C ASP A 183 16.38 21.10 -15.37
N GLY A 184 15.75 20.87 -14.22
CA GLY A 184 14.29 20.82 -14.09
C GLY A 184 13.63 19.55 -14.65
N LEU A 185 14.40 18.48 -14.94
CA LEU A 185 13.83 17.21 -15.41
C LEU A 185 12.80 16.61 -14.44
N ARG A 186 13.15 16.56 -13.14
CA ARG A 186 12.27 16.07 -12.07
C ARG A 186 10.98 16.89 -12.01
N ASP A 187 11.09 18.22 -12.01
CA ASP A 187 9.93 19.12 -11.97
C ASP A 187 9.04 18.93 -13.20
N THR A 188 9.64 18.73 -14.37
CA THR A 188 8.87 18.47 -15.60
C THR A 188 8.10 17.16 -15.53
N ILE A 189 8.72 16.09 -15.01
CA ILE A 189 8.05 14.81 -14.77
C ILE A 189 6.90 15.02 -13.77
N TYR A 190 7.12 15.73 -12.67
CA TYR A 190 6.09 16.02 -11.66
C TYR A 190 4.90 16.81 -12.24
N GLN A 191 5.16 17.89 -12.99
CA GLN A 191 4.09 18.66 -13.63
C GLN A 191 3.32 17.83 -14.66
N GLU A 192 4.00 16.93 -15.37
CA GLU A 192 3.34 16.01 -16.31
C GLU A 192 2.40 15.02 -15.59
N ILE A 193 2.78 14.51 -14.41
CA ILE A 193 1.89 13.68 -13.57
C ILE A 193 0.61 14.45 -13.24
N ARG A 194 0.74 15.69 -12.73
CA ARG A 194 -0.41 16.53 -12.34
C ARG A 194 -1.31 16.84 -13.54
N ARG A 195 -0.71 17.26 -14.66
CA ARG A 195 -1.43 17.54 -15.91
C ARG A 195 -2.22 16.33 -16.39
N ARG A 196 -1.62 15.13 -16.32
CA ARG A 196 -2.28 13.89 -16.72
C ARG A 196 -3.39 13.50 -15.77
N ALA A 197 -3.18 13.64 -14.47
CA ALA A 197 -4.22 13.36 -13.49
C ALA A 197 -5.48 14.21 -13.72
N THR A 198 -5.33 15.53 -13.92
CA THR A 198 -6.46 16.42 -14.26
C THR A 198 -7.11 16.06 -15.60
N SER A 199 -6.32 15.71 -16.61
CA SER A 199 -6.84 15.38 -17.95
C SER A 199 -7.61 14.04 -17.97
N VAL A 200 -7.14 13.04 -17.22
CA VAL A 200 -7.85 11.77 -17.05
C VAL A 200 -9.12 11.98 -16.21
N ALA A 201 -9.05 12.72 -15.11
CA ALA A 201 -10.20 12.98 -14.25
C ALA A 201 -11.33 13.75 -14.96
N SER A 202 -10.98 14.65 -15.89
CA SER A 202 -11.96 15.40 -16.70
C SER A 202 -12.58 14.60 -17.85
N GLY A 203 -12.17 13.34 -18.05
CA GLY A 203 -12.63 12.51 -19.18
C GLY A 203 -12.00 12.89 -20.52
N THR A 204 -11.12 13.88 -20.57
CA THR A 204 -10.41 14.29 -21.80
C THR A 204 -9.59 13.13 -22.38
N TRP A 205 -9.03 12.30 -21.50
CA TRP A 205 -8.24 11.10 -21.84
C TRP A 205 -8.91 9.83 -21.32
N ASP A 206 -10.15 9.63 -21.76
CA ASP A 206 -10.92 8.44 -21.40
C ASP A 206 -10.19 7.14 -21.82
N GLY A 207 -10.33 6.09 -21.01
CA GLY A 207 -9.66 4.80 -21.21
C GLY A 207 -8.15 4.75 -20.89
N CYS A 208 -7.52 5.85 -20.46
CA CYS A 208 -6.11 5.87 -20.09
C CYS A 208 -5.86 5.17 -18.73
N SER A 209 -5.59 3.87 -18.79
CA SER A 209 -5.46 2.99 -17.62
C SER A 209 -4.42 1.91 -17.85
N PHE A 210 -3.57 1.64 -16.85
CA PHE A 210 -2.61 0.53 -16.86
C PHE A 210 -2.81 -0.42 -15.69
N PRO A 211 -3.80 -1.32 -15.77
CA PRO A 211 -3.89 -2.43 -14.82
C PRO A 211 -2.66 -3.34 -14.96
N PRO A 212 -2.21 -4.00 -13.88
CA PRO A 212 -1.14 -4.97 -13.99
C PRO A 212 -1.59 -6.18 -14.81
N PHE A 213 -0.62 -6.84 -15.44
CA PHE A 213 -0.87 -8.12 -16.10
C PHE A 213 -1.36 -9.20 -15.12
N ASN A 214 -0.75 -9.27 -13.94
CA ASN A 214 -1.24 -10.07 -12.82
C ASN A 214 -2.02 -9.16 -11.84
N PRO A 215 -3.34 -9.34 -11.66
CA PRO A 215 -4.13 -8.52 -10.76
C PRO A 215 -3.87 -8.79 -9.27
N GLN A 216 -3.03 -9.76 -8.91
CA GLN A 216 -2.65 -9.97 -7.53
C GLN A 216 -1.60 -8.93 -7.08
N PRO A 217 -1.84 -8.17 -5.99
CA PRO A 217 -0.82 -7.28 -5.43
C PRO A 217 0.46 -8.03 -5.04
N GLU A 218 1.61 -7.38 -5.21
CA GLU A 218 2.91 -8.00 -4.90
C GLU A 218 3.16 -8.10 -3.39
N SER A 219 2.64 -7.13 -2.61
CA SER A 219 2.85 -7.06 -1.16
C SER A 219 1.82 -7.89 -0.38
N ALA A 220 2.21 -8.34 0.80
CA ALA A 220 1.31 -9.01 1.74
C ALA A 220 0.14 -8.10 2.13
N LEU A 221 0.40 -6.82 2.42
CA LEU A 221 -0.64 -5.86 2.79
C LEU A 221 -1.69 -5.67 1.69
N GLY A 222 -1.25 -5.51 0.43
CA GLY A 222 -2.16 -5.43 -0.71
C GLY A 222 -2.99 -6.70 -0.88
N ARG A 223 -2.37 -7.87 -0.74
CA ARG A 223 -3.07 -9.16 -0.81
C ARG A 223 -4.10 -9.33 0.30
N GLY A 224 -3.75 -8.98 1.55
CA GLY A 224 -4.67 -9.02 2.68
C GLY A 224 -5.88 -8.11 2.45
N PHE A 225 -5.64 -6.89 1.97
CA PHE A 225 -6.71 -5.97 1.64
C PHE A 225 -7.65 -6.52 0.56
N VAL A 226 -7.07 -7.01 -0.55
CA VAL A 226 -7.84 -7.47 -1.71
C VAL A 226 -8.55 -8.79 -1.45
N HIS A 227 -7.93 -9.75 -0.77
CA HIS A 227 -8.46 -11.12 -0.66
C HIS A 227 -9.15 -11.41 0.66
N ARG A 228 -8.69 -10.82 1.78
CA ARG A 228 -9.29 -11.05 3.10
C ARG A 228 -10.32 -9.99 3.43
N LEU A 229 -9.92 -8.72 3.33
CA LEU A 229 -10.72 -7.64 3.88
C LEU A 229 -11.87 -7.16 2.97
N THR A 230 -11.67 -7.14 1.65
CA THR A 230 -12.64 -6.50 0.72
C THR A 230 -13.13 -7.39 -0.41
N ARG A 231 -12.37 -8.40 -0.84
CA ARG A 231 -12.68 -9.28 -1.99
C ARG A 231 -12.85 -8.54 -3.32
N LEU A 232 -12.25 -7.35 -3.47
CA LEU A 232 -12.37 -6.51 -4.67
C LEU A 232 -11.78 -7.14 -5.94
N GLY A 233 -10.84 -8.08 -5.82
CA GLY A 233 -10.18 -8.70 -6.97
C GLY A 233 -9.59 -7.66 -7.93
N GLN A 234 -10.00 -7.69 -9.21
CA GLN A 234 -9.54 -6.75 -10.22
C GLN A 234 -9.99 -5.30 -9.97
N LEU A 235 -11.13 -5.09 -9.30
CA LEU A 235 -11.61 -3.74 -9.02
C LEU A 235 -10.71 -2.98 -8.07
N TYR A 236 -9.83 -3.64 -7.33
CA TYR A 236 -8.78 -2.93 -6.58
C TYR A 236 -7.94 -2.01 -7.49
N TRP A 237 -7.71 -2.41 -8.74
CA TRP A 237 -6.93 -1.66 -9.72
C TRP A 237 -7.75 -0.71 -10.57
N THR A 238 -8.93 -1.15 -11.01
CA THR A 238 -9.74 -0.48 -12.03
C THR A 238 -11.00 0.20 -11.48
N GLY A 239 -11.38 -0.11 -10.24
CA GLY A 239 -12.44 0.56 -9.51
C GLY A 239 -11.95 1.87 -8.91
N TRP A 240 -12.87 2.82 -8.78
CA TRP A 240 -12.63 4.09 -8.12
C TRP A 240 -12.80 3.86 -6.62
N PRO A 241 -11.85 4.27 -5.76
CA PRO A 241 -12.03 4.13 -4.31
C PRO A 241 -13.29 4.86 -3.87
N SER A 242 -14.31 4.09 -3.49
CA SER A 242 -15.64 4.59 -3.16
C SER A 242 -16.38 3.61 -2.27
N THR A 243 -17.32 4.11 -1.47
CA THR A 243 -18.18 3.28 -0.63
C THR A 243 -19.11 2.42 -1.49
N GLU A 244 -19.59 2.94 -2.62
CA GLU A 244 -20.47 2.22 -3.54
C GLU A 244 -19.81 0.95 -4.08
N VAL A 245 -18.53 1.02 -4.47
CA VAL A 245 -17.81 -0.16 -4.96
C VAL A 245 -17.58 -1.17 -3.84
N LEU A 246 -17.24 -0.72 -2.62
CA LEU A 246 -17.06 -1.60 -1.47
C LEU A 246 -18.35 -2.31 -1.06
N ILE A 247 -19.48 -1.63 -1.12
CA ILE A 247 -20.80 -2.17 -0.79
C ILE A 247 -21.31 -3.08 -1.92
N GLY A 248 -21.21 -2.62 -3.17
CA GLY A 248 -21.71 -3.31 -4.36
C GLY A 248 -21.05 -4.67 -4.58
N HIS A 249 -19.73 -4.78 -4.37
CA HIS A 249 -19.02 -6.07 -4.42
C HIS A 249 -19.37 -7.01 -3.27
N GLY A 250 -19.93 -6.45 -2.19
CA GLY A 250 -20.36 -7.23 -1.05
C GLY A 250 -21.63 -8.04 -1.30
N LEU A 251 -22.51 -7.56 -2.20
CA LEU A 251 -23.86 -8.12 -2.41
C LEU A 251 -23.90 -9.29 -3.41
N GLU A 252 -22.91 -9.43 -4.29
CA GLU A 252 -22.85 -10.54 -5.25
C GLU A 252 -22.60 -11.91 -4.59
N HIS A 253 -22.23 -11.94 -3.31
CA HIS A 253 -22.02 -13.17 -2.54
C HIS A 253 -23.11 -13.50 -1.50
N CYS A 254 -24.18 -12.69 -1.41
CA CYS A 254 -25.38 -13.04 -0.63
C CYS A 254 -26.48 -13.72 -1.48
N ARG A 255 -26.16 -14.11 -2.72
CA ARG A 255 -27.02 -14.94 -3.58
C ARG A 255 -26.43 -16.34 -3.71
N VAL A 256 -26.57 -17.17 -2.66
CA VAL A 256 -26.70 -18.63 -2.76
C VAL A 256 -27.74 -19.07 -1.75
#